data_AF-J9ALM4-F1
#
_entry.id   AF-J9ALM4-F1
#
_cell.length_a   1.000
_cell.length_b   1.000
_cell.length_c   1.000
_cell.angle_alpha   90.00
_cell.angle_beta   90.00
_cell.angle_gamma   90.00
#
_symmetry.space_group_name_H-M   'P 1'
#
loop_
_entity.id
_entity.type
_entity.pdbx_description
1 polymer ?
#
loop_
_entity_poly.entity_id
_entity_poly.type
_entity_poly.pdbx_seq_one_letter_code
_entity_poly.pdbx_strand_id
1 'polypeptide(L)'
;NFIRRLRDEREKVFNRARGGFECWQTDLFIESIIQNEVNALRLSEHITENELNEAIQEFERFRDEMTQQEIESMIAYEQERLEDLASGYSAVLCPRCQFANLSFPDEYSLICEHCKLQLRLTQPLPSPHELTTHFTNIFTSHADRECSETPSLILQDFDKLFLRCNRCAFNYEVF
;
A
#
# COMPACT_ATOMS: atom_id res chain seq x y z
N ASN A 1 8.11 -26.11 -28.36
CA ASN A 1 8.66 -25.28 -27.27
C ASN A 1 7.85 -25.56 -26.01
N PHE A 2 8.25 -26.60 -25.27
CA PHE A 2 7.50 -27.14 -24.13
C PHE A 2 7.42 -26.12 -22.97
N ILE A 3 8.54 -25.47 -22.67
CA ILE A 3 8.66 -24.36 -21.70
C ILE A 3 7.61 -23.27 -21.96
N ARG A 4 7.45 -22.85 -23.23
CA ARG A 4 6.44 -21.82 -23.58
C ARG A 4 5.01 -22.28 -23.27
N ARG A 5 4.67 -23.53 -23.57
CA ARG A 5 3.33 -24.08 -23.26
C ARG A 5 3.07 -24.14 -21.76
N LEU A 6 4.10 -24.44 -20.95
CA LEU A 6 3.98 -24.39 -19.50
C LEU A 6 3.73 -22.97 -18.98
N ARG A 7 4.42 -21.98 -19.54
CA ARG A 7 4.16 -20.56 -19.22
C ARG A 7 2.72 -20.18 -19.55
N ASP A 8 2.25 -20.51 -20.76
CA ASP A 8 0.90 -20.18 -21.23
C ASP A 8 -0.21 -20.85 -20.38
N GLU A 9 -0.05 -22.12 -20.00
CA GLU A 9 -1.04 -22.82 -19.17
C GLU A 9 -1.04 -22.31 -17.73
N ARG A 10 0.12 -21.97 -17.15
CA ARG A 10 0.16 -21.34 -15.82
C ARG A 10 -0.49 -19.96 -15.84
N GLU A 11 -0.20 -19.12 -16.83
CA GLU A 11 -0.81 -17.78 -16.91
C GLU A 11 -2.34 -17.86 -16.90
N LYS A 12 -2.92 -18.89 -17.56
CA LYS A 12 -4.35 -19.17 -17.51
C LYS A 12 -4.85 -19.62 -16.13
N VAL A 13 -4.04 -20.34 -15.35
CA VAL A 13 -4.39 -20.80 -14.00
C VAL A 13 -4.23 -19.67 -12.98
N PHE A 14 -3.13 -18.92 -13.05
CA PHE A 14 -2.85 -17.79 -12.18
C PHE A 14 -3.89 -16.68 -12.31
N ASN A 15 -4.31 -16.36 -13.54
CA ASN A 15 -5.40 -15.43 -13.79
C ASN A 15 -6.75 -15.90 -13.20
N ARG A 16 -6.96 -17.21 -12.98
CA ARG A 16 -8.14 -17.74 -12.29
C ARG A 16 -8.00 -17.72 -10.76
N ALA A 17 -6.79 -18.01 -10.27
CA ALA A 17 -6.46 -18.09 -8.85
C ALA A 17 -6.45 -16.73 -8.12
N ARG A 18 -6.49 -15.61 -8.87
CA ARG A 18 -6.54 -14.23 -8.34
C ARG A 18 -7.75 -13.93 -7.42
N GLY A 19 -8.64 -14.90 -7.19
CA GLY A 19 -9.77 -14.85 -6.26
C GLY A 19 -9.64 -15.68 -4.97
N GLY A 20 -8.54 -16.40 -4.70
CA GLY A 20 -8.43 -17.24 -3.50
C GLY A 20 -7.08 -17.93 -3.31
N PHE A 21 -6.91 -18.61 -2.16
CA PHE A 21 -5.73 -19.34 -1.63
C PHE A 21 -5.10 -20.44 -2.54
N GLU A 22 -5.24 -20.35 -3.86
CA GLU A 22 -4.93 -21.41 -4.84
C GLU A 22 -3.44 -21.48 -5.26
N CYS A 23 -2.59 -20.55 -4.79
CA CYS A 23 -1.13 -20.54 -5.04
C CYS A 23 -0.48 -21.92 -4.85
N TRP A 24 -0.69 -22.54 -3.68
CA TRP A 24 -0.06 -23.81 -3.27
C TRP A 24 -0.41 -25.01 -4.15
N GLN A 25 -1.55 -24.99 -4.85
CA GLN A 25 -1.93 -26.08 -5.77
C GLN A 25 -1.17 -25.99 -7.10
N THR A 26 -0.67 -24.80 -7.45
CA THR A 26 0.00 -24.54 -8.73
C THR A 26 1.44 -25.07 -8.70
N ASP A 27 2.15 -24.92 -7.58
CA ASP A 27 3.52 -25.43 -7.40
C ASP A 27 3.61 -26.95 -7.50
N LEU A 28 2.72 -27.66 -6.80
CA LEU A 28 2.63 -29.13 -6.85
C LEU A 28 2.31 -29.64 -8.26
N PHE A 29 1.52 -28.88 -9.02
CA PHE A 29 1.19 -29.21 -10.39
C PHE A 29 2.39 -29.04 -11.33
N ILE A 30 3.13 -27.94 -11.21
CA ILE A 30 4.33 -27.67 -12.03
C ILE A 30 5.42 -28.71 -11.76
N GLU A 31 5.66 -29.04 -10.49
CA GLU A 31 6.64 -30.05 -10.11
C GLU A 31 6.28 -31.43 -10.67
N SER A 32 5.00 -31.81 -10.63
CA SER A 32 4.52 -33.06 -11.21
C SER A 32 4.73 -33.12 -12.73
N ILE A 33 4.52 -32.01 -13.45
CA ILE A 33 4.71 -31.94 -14.90
C ILE A 33 6.19 -32.03 -15.26
N ILE A 34 7.05 -31.28 -14.56
CA ILE A 34 8.50 -31.33 -14.75
C ILE A 34 9.00 -32.76 -14.54
N GLN A 35 8.57 -33.41 -13.45
CA GLN A 35 8.99 -34.76 -13.14
C GLN A 35 8.53 -35.77 -14.20
N ASN A 36 7.32 -35.62 -14.73
CA ASN A 36 6.80 -36.48 -15.80
C ASN A 36 7.61 -36.35 -17.10
N GLU A 37 8.00 -35.14 -17.49
CA GLU A 37 8.85 -34.93 -18.67
C GLU A 37 10.27 -35.45 -18.46
N VAL A 38 10.88 -35.20 -17.30
CA VAL A 38 12.21 -35.75 -16.99
C VAL A 38 12.19 -37.28 -17.04
N ASN A 39 11.14 -37.90 -16.50
CA ASN A 39 10.96 -39.35 -16.57
C ASN A 39 10.77 -39.83 -18.01
N ALA A 40 10.02 -39.10 -18.85
CA ALA A 40 9.85 -39.43 -20.26
C ALA A 40 11.18 -39.35 -21.04
N LEU A 41 12.00 -38.33 -20.77
CA LEU A 41 13.32 -38.17 -21.38
C LEU A 41 14.28 -39.29 -20.95
N ARG A 42 14.24 -39.72 -19.67
CA ARG A 42 15.02 -40.86 -19.16
C ARG A 42 14.69 -42.19 -19.84
N LEU A 43 13.45 -42.36 -20.29
CA LEU A 43 12.98 -43.56 -20.98
C LEU A 43 13.27 -43.54 -22.49
N SER A 44 13.80 -42.44 -23.03
CA SER A 44 14.14 -42.31 -24.44
C SER A 44 15.45 -43.03 -24.75
N GLU A 45 15.43 -43.95 -25.72
CA GLU A 45 16.62 -44.69 -26.17
C GLU A 45 17.65 -43.82 -26.92
N HIS A 46 17.28 -42.60 -27.31
CA HIS A 46 18.08 -41.74 -28.19
C HIS A 46 18.63 -40.47 -27.52
N ILE A 47 18.45 -40.33 -26.21
CA ILE A 47 18.97 -39.18 -25.45
C ILE A 47 20.28 -39.55 -24.78
N THR A 48 21.29 -38.72 -24.98
CA THR A 48 22.55 -38.82 -24.25
C THR A 48 22.38 -38.31 -22.82
N GLU A 49 23.21 -38.80 -21.91
CA GLU A 49 23.23 -38.33 -20.52
C GLU A 49 23.49 -36.82 -20.42
N ASN A 50 24.28 -36.26 -21.34
CA ASN A 50 24.54 -34.82 -21.39
C ASN A 50 23.29 -34.02 -21.80
N GLU A 51 22.56 -34.44 -22.83
CA GLU A 51 21.30 -33.81 -23.24
C GLU A 51 20.22 -33.91 -22.14
N LEU A 52 20.19 -35.02 -21.40
CA LEU A 52 19.30 -35.18 -20.26
C LEU A 52 19.65 -34.20 -19.13
N ASN A 53 20.93 -34.05 -18.81
CA ASN A 53 21.38 -33.11 -17.78
C ASN A 53 21.13 -31.65 -18.17
N GLU A 54 21.32 -31.29 -19.43
CA GLU A 54 20.99 -29.96 -19.96
C GLU A 54 19.48 -29.66 -19.83
N ALA A 55 18.63 -30.64 -20.16
CA ALA A 55 17.18 -30.51 -20.01
C ALA A 55 16.75 -30.39 -18.54
N ILE A 56 17.34 -31.18 -17.63
CA ILE A 56 17.08 -31.07 -16.18
C ILE A 56 17.44 -29.67 -15.67
N GLN A 57 18.62 -29.15 -16.03
CA GLN A 57 19.03 -27.82 -15.63
C GLN A 57 18.12 -26.73 -16.20
N GLU A 58 17.61 -26.90 -17.42
CA GLU A 58 16.62 -25.98 -17.99
C GLU A 58 15.31 -25.99 -17.20
N PHE A 59 14.86 -27.16 -16.75
CA PHE A 59 13.68 -27.27 -15.90
C PHE A 59 13.87 -26.69 -14.50
N GLU A 60 15.05 -26.86 -13.90
CA GLU A 60 15.38 -26.25 -12.60
C GLU A 60 15.42 -24.73 -12.70
N ARG A 61 16.09 -24.18 -13.72
CA ARG A 61 16.07 -22.73 -13.97
C ARG A 61 14.65 -22.21 -14.20
N PHE A 62 13.86 -22.95 -14.98
CA PHE A 62 12.47 -22.59 -15.22
C PHE A 62 11.65 -22.58 -13.92
N ARG A 63 11.81 -23.58 -13.06
CA ARG A 63 11.14 -23.60 -11.75
C ARG A 63 11.52 -22.38 -10.92
N ASP A 64 12.81 -22.07 -10.83
CA ASP A 64 13.30 -20.96 -10.01
C ASP A 64 12.83 -19.59 -10.55
N GLU A 65 12.86 -19.38 -11.88
CA GLU A 65 12.26 -18.20 -12.53
C GLU A 65 10.78 -18.04 -12.18
N MET A 66 10.06 -19.16 -12.11
CA MET A 66 8.62 -19.17 -11.91
C MET A 66 8.22 -18.89 -10.46
N THR A 67 8.98 -19.42 -9.51
CA THR A 67 8.86 -19.07 -8.08
C THR A 67 9.18 -17.59 -7.87
N GLN A 68 10.22 -17.06 -8.51
CA GLN A 68 10.59 -15.66 -8.38
C GLN A 68 9.46 -14.71 -8.86
N GLN A 69 8.87 -14.99 -10.03
CA GLN A 69 7.73 -14.21 -10.53
C GLN A 69 6.50 -14.24 -9.60
N GLU A 70 6.31 -15.34 -8.87
CA GLU A 70 5.21 -15.47 -7.90
C GLU A 70 5.42 -14.56 -6.69
N ILE A 71 6.63 -14.58 -6.14
CA ILE A 71 7.03 -13.71 -5.04
C ILE A 71 6.85 -12.24 -5.45
N GLU A 72 7.30 -11.86 -6.64
CA GLU A 72 7.15 -10.50 -7.17
C GLU A 72 5.67 -10.09 -7.31
N SER A 73 4.84 -11.00 -7.81
CA SER A 73 3.40 -10.75 -7.96
C SER A 73 2.69 -10.60 -6.60
N MET A 74 3.06 -11.43 -5.61
CA MET A 74 2.54 -11.31 -4.25
C MET A 74 2.97 -10.00 -3.60
N ILE A 75 4.24 -9.60 -3.76
CA ILE A 75 4.75 -8.32 -3.25
C ILE A 75 3.98 -7.16 -3.87
N ALA A 76 3.80 -7.14 -5.19
CA ALA A 76 3.08 -6.08 -5.89
C ALA A 76 1.62 -5.98 -5.42
N TYR A 77 0.93 -7.11 -5.26
CA TYR A 77 -0.44 -7.14 -4.73
C TYR A 77 -0.51 -6.61 -3.29
N GLU A 78 0.44 -6.99 -2.44
CA GLU A 78 0.47 -6.50 -1.07
C GLU A 78 0.82 -5.03 -0.96
N GLN A 79 1.67 -4.52 -1.86
CA GLN A 79 1.93 -3.09 -1.99
C GLN A 79 0.68 -2.32 -2.40
N GLU A 80 -0.05 -2.78 -3.43
CA GLU A 80 -1.33 -2.19 -3.86
C GLU A 80 -2.34 -2.19 -2.71
N ARG A 81 -2.47 -3.29 -1.98
CA ARG A 81 -3.37 -3.39 -0.81
C ARG A 81 -2.96 -2.42 0.31
N LEU A 82 -1.67 -2.24 0.57
CA LEU A 82 -1.17 -1.31 1.57
C LEU A 82 -1.36 0.15 1.15
N GLU A 83 -1.21 0.47 -0.14
CA GLU A 83 -1.52 1.79 -0.70
C GLU A 83 -3.01 2.10 -0.59
N ASP A 84 -3.88 1.13 -0.89
CA ASP A 84 -5.33 1.26 -0.71
C ASP A 84 -5.70 1.47 0.77
N LEU A 85 -5.09 0.72 1.70
CA LEU A 85 -5.28 0.91 3.14
C LEU A 85 -4.76 2.27 3.61
N ALA A 86 -3.61 2.73 3.11
CA ALA A 86 -3.07 4.04 3.42
C ALA A 86 -3.98 5.16 2.88
N SER A 87 -4.59 4.96 1.70
CA SER A 87 -5.57 5.89 1.13
C SER A 87 -6.86 5.95 1.97
N GLY A 88 -7.31 4.82 2.52
CA GLY A 88 -8.49 4.70 3.38
C GLY A 88 -8.31 5.24 4.81
N TYR A 89 -7.07 5.35 5.29
CA TYR A 89 -6.72 5.90 6.62
C TYR A 89 -6.37 7.41 6.61
N SER A 90 -6.62 8.11 5.50
CA SER A 90 -6.38 9.56 5.34
C SER A 90 -7.38 10.47 6.09
N ALA A 91 -7.99 9.97 7.16
CA ALA A 91 -8.96 10.68 7.98
C ALA A 91 -8.26 11.67 8.93
N VAL A 92 -7.93 12.86 8.42
CA VAL A 92 -7.41 13.95 9.24
C VAL A 92 -8.53 14.51 10.11
N LEU A 93 -8.44 14.41 11.44
CA LEU A 93 -9.43 15.01 12.32
C LEU A 93 -9.40 16.55 12.22
N CYS A 94 -10.58 17.16 12.25
CA CYS A 94 -10.71 18.60 12.24
C CYS A 94 -10.07 19.21 13.50
N PRO A 95 -9.09 20.13 13.38
CA PRO A 95 -8.43 20.71 14.53
C PRO A 95 -9.35 21.61 15.38
N ARG A 96 -10.48 22.06 14.82
CA ARG A 96 -11.45 22.92 15.53
C ARG A 96 -12.40 22.13 16.44
N CYS A 97 -12.96 21.02 15.97
CA CYS A 97 -13.93 20.24 16.74
C CYS A 97 -13.37 18.93 17.30
N GLN A 98 -12.23 18.46 16.77
CA GLN A 98 -11.57 17.20 17.13
C GLN A 98 -12.49 15.96 17.08
N PHE A 99 -13.59 16.06 16.34
CA PHE A 99 -14.66 15.06 16.34
C PHE A 99 -14.92 14.47 14.96
N ALA A 100 -14.86 15.29 13.90
CA ALA A 100 -15.14 14.87 12.54
C ALA A 100 -13.89 14.99 11.66
N ASN A 101 -13.83 14.16 10.62
CA ASN A 101 -12.76 14.20 9.63
C ASN A 101 -12.89 15.44 8.73
N LEU A 102 -11.74 15.97 8.31
CA LEU A 102 -11.65 16.96 7.26
C LEU A 102 -11.91 16.31 5.90
N SER A 103 -12.58 17.06 5.05
CA SER A 103 -12.75 16.80 3.63
C SER A 103 -11.86 17.74 2.84
N PHE A 104 -11.26 17.23 1.77
CA PHE A 104 -10.32 17.96 0.91
C PHE A 104 -10.90 18.04 -0.51
N PRO A 105 -11.82 18.98 -0.80
CA PRO A 105 -12.48 19.07 -2.11
C PRO A 105 -11.54 19.43 -3.26
N ASP A 106 -10.41 20.09 -2.97
CA ASP A 106 -9.34 20.39 -3.91
C ASP A 106 -7.99 20.48 -3.18
N GLU A 107 -6.90 20.66 -3.92
CA GLU A 107 -5.53 20.70 -3.38
C GLU A 107 -5.25 21.91 -2.47
N TYR A 108 -6.18 22.87 -2.35
CA TYR A 108 -5.97 24.13 -1.62
C TYR A 108 -6.98 24.35 -0.50
N SER A 109 -7.99 23.50 -0.38
CA SER A 109 -9.16 23.73 0.47
C SER A 109 -9.39 22.58 1.43
N LEU A 110 -9.69 22.91 2.69
CA LEU A 110 -10.12 21.94 3.70
C LEU A 110 -11.46 22.35 4.28
N ILE A 111 -12.32 21.37 4.53
CA ILE A 111 -13.68 21.55 5.04
C ILE A 111 -13.95 20.59 6.19
N CYS A 112 -14.59 21.05 7.26
CA CYS A 112 -15.20 20.20 8.25
C CYS A 112 -16.72 20.35 8.20
N GLU A 113 -17.42 19.29 7.79
CA GLU A 113 -18.88 19.31 7.69
C GLU A 113 -19.59 19.47 9.03
N HIS A 114 -18.94 19.07 10.13
CA HIS A 114 -19.52 19.13 11.47
C HIS A 114 -19.51 20.54 12.06
N CYS A 115 -18.36 21.22 12.04
CA CYS A 115 -18.22 22.55 12.64
C CYS A 115 -18.24 23.70 11.62
N LYS A 116 -18.51 23.38 10.34
CA LYS A 116 -18.54 24.33 9.21
C LYS A 116 -17.26 25.15 9.09
N LEU A 117 -16.12 24.57 9.47
CA LEU A 117 -14.81 25.13 9.17
C LEU A 117 -14.58 25.00 7.67
N GLN A 118 -14.26 26.10 7.01
CA GLN A 118 -13.83 26.13 5.62
C GLN A 118 -12.62 27.04 5.54
N LEU A 119 -11.52 26.53 5.00
CA LEU A 119 -10.28 27.27 4.82
C LEU A 119 -9.76 26.99 3.41
N ARG A 120 -9.24 28.04 2.77
CA ARG A 120 -8.54 27.95 1.50
C ARG A 120 -7.17 28.59 1.66
N LEU A 121 -6.12 27.81 1.40
CA LEU A 121 -4.74 28.24 1.51
C LEU A 121 -4.24 28.83 0.18
N THR A 122 -3.22 29.68 0.28
CA THR A 122 -2.51 30.23 -0.89
C THR A 122 -1.50 29.23 -1.48
N GLN A 123 -1.10 28.22 -0.70
CA GLN A 123 -0.22 27.12 -1.11
C GLN A 123 -0.98 25.78 -1.08
N PRO A 124 -0.53 24.77 -1.84
CA PRO A 124 -1.13 23.44 -1.79
C PRO A 124 -1.09 22.86 -0.37
N LEU A 125 -2.13 22.12 -0.02
CA LEU A 125 -2.23 21.41 1.25
C LEU A 125 -1.15 20.32 1.34
N PRO A 126 -0.50 20.18 2.51
CA PRO A 126 0.31 19.00 2.80
C PRO A 126 -0.53 17.72 2.67
N SER A 127 0.14 16.58 2.50
CA SER A 127 -0.55 15.29 2.46
C SER A 127 -1.35 15.04 3.74
N PRO A 128 -2.44 14.25 3.70
CA PRO A 128 -3.22 13.91 4.89
C PRO A 128 -2.38 13.37 6.06
N HIS A 129 -1.31 12.61 5.75
CA HIS A 129 -0.38 12.10 6.75
C HIS A 129 0.44 13.21 7.42
N GLU A 130 0.97 14.15 6.63
CA GLU A 130 1.69 15.32 7.16
C GLU A 130 0.76 16.20 7.99
N LEU A 131 -0.49 16.42 7.55
CA LEU A 131 -1.50 17.16 8.31
C LEU A 131 -1.84 16.50 9.64
N THR A 132 -2.03 15.18 9.65
CA THR A 132 -2.31 14.41 10.87
C THR A 132 -1.15 14.51 11.85
N THR A 133 0.08 14.36 11.36
CA THR A 133 1.29 14.48 12.16
C THR A 133 1.44 15.89 12.73
N HIS A 134 1.24 16.91 11.88
CA HIS A 134 1.30 18.32 12.27
C HIS A 134 0.29 18.65 13.37
N PHE A 135 -0.99 18.32 13.19
CA PHE A 135 -2.02 18.57 14.20
C PHE A 135 -1.75 17.79 15.50
N THR A 136 -1.31 16.53 15.40
CA THR A 136 -0.94 15.72 16.57
C THR A 136 0.19 16.36 17.37
N ASN A 137 1.22 16.90 16.69
CA ASN A 137 2.34 17.59 17.34
C ASN A 137 1.87 18.86 18.05
N ILE A 138 0.99 19.64 17.44
CA ILE A 138 0.43 20.86 18.05
C ILE A 138 -0.36 20.52 19.33
N PHE A 139 -1.26 19.53 19.26
CA PHE A 139 -2.07 19.16 20.43
C PHE A 139 -1.27 18.49 21.53
N THR A 140 -0.29 17.65 21.19
CA THR A 140 0.65 17.06 22.16
C THR A 140 1.48 18.16 22.85
N SER A 141 2.02 19.11 22.10
CA SER A 141 2.78 20.25 22.66
C SER A 141 1.94 21.13 23.60
N HIS A 142 0.63 21.20 23.37
CA HIS A 142 -0.29 21.86 24.29
C HIS A 142 -0.56 21.01 25.53
N ALA A 143 -0.79 19.70 25.37
CA ALA A 143 -1.04 18.76 26.47
C ALA A 143 0.15 18.68 27.45
N ASP A 144 1.38 18.76 26.94
CA ASP A 144 2.61 18.79 27.74
C ASP A 144 2.71 20.01 28.68
N ARG A 145 1.89 21.05 28.44
CA ARG A 145 1.76 22.21 29.34
C ARG A 145 0.78 21.96 30.49
N GLU A 146 0.28 20.74 30.64
CA GLU A 146 -0.72 20.32 31.64
C GLU A 146 -1.99 21.19 31.63
N CYS A 147 -2.32 21.76 30.47
CA CYS A 147 -3.48 22.63 30.32
C CYS A 147 -4.71 21.82 29.92
N SER A 148 -5.76 21.87 30.74
CA SER A 148 -7.00 21.12 30.52
C SER A 148 -8.01 21.80 29.58
N GLU A 149 -7.66 22.93 28.97
CA GLU A 149 -8.54 23.65 28.05
C GLU A 149 -8.19 23.33 26.60
N THR A 150 -9.18 23.07 25.76
CA THR A 150 -8.93 22.84 24.32
C THR A 150 -8.55 24.15 23.63
N PRO A 151 -7.41 24.21 22.91
CA PRO A 151 -7.05 25.40 22.14
C PRO A 151 -8.15 25.76 21.14
N SER A 152 -8.50 27.04 21.11
CA SER A 152 -9.45 27.59 20.15
C SER A 152 -8.76 27.92 18.83
N LEU A 153 -9.42 27.57 17.74
CA LEU A 153 -8.95 27.85 16.40
C LEU A 153 -9.43 29.22 15.94
N ILE A 154 -8.49 30.09 15.60
CA ILE A 154 -8.70 31.48 15.18
C ILE A 154 -8.26 31.61 13.73
N LEU A 155 -9.16 32.06 12.87
CA LEU A 155 -8.83 32.47 11.51
C LEU A 155 -8.40 33.93 11.57
N GLN A 156 -7.17 34.22 11.17
CA GLN A 156 -6.64 35.58 11.14
C GLN A 156 -6.11 35.83 9.73
N ASP A 157 -6.67 36.81 9.04
CA ASP A 157 -6.50 36.98 7.59
C ASP A 157 -7.03 35.76 6.79
N PHE A 158 -7.43 35.95 5.54
CA PHE A 158 -8.25 34.96 4.80
C PHE A 158 -7.57 33.59 4.58
N ASP A 159 -6.28 33.48 4.91
CA ASP A 159 -5.42 32.35 4.61
C ASP A 159 -4.65 31.79 5.81
N LYS A 160 -4.67 32.42 7.00
CA LYS A 160 -3.90 31.92 8.16
C LYS A 160 -4.78 31.38 9.27
N LEU A 161 -4.31 30.27 9.82
CA LEU A 161 -5.00 29.50 10.83
C LEU A 161 -4.15 29.46 12.09
N PHE A 162 -4.67 29.94 13.21
CA PHE A 162 -3.98 29.93 14.49
C PHE A 162 -4.70 29.03 15.50
N LEU A 163 -3.94 28.31 16.31
CA LEU A 163 -4.44 27.63 17.50
C LEU A 163 -3.99 28.39 18.74
N ARG A 164 -4.96 28.91 19.50
CA ARG A 164 -4.73 29.72 20.70
C ARG A 164 -5.44 29.13 21.92
N CYS A 165 -4.70 28.95 23.01
CA CYS A 165 -5.29 28.64 24.32
C CYS A 165 -5.15 29.87 25.24
N ASN A 166 -6.29 30.39 25.72
CA ASN A 166 -6.30 31.60 26.54
C ASN A 166 -5.77 31.35 27.96
N ARG A 167 -5.84 30.11 28.46
CA ARG A 167 -5.41 29.77 29.82
C ARG A 167 -3.92 29.57 29.98
N CYS A 168 -3.24 28.96 29.01
CA CYS A 168 -1.78 28.72 29.07
C CYS A 168 -1.00 29.61 28.10
N ALA A 169 -1.65 30.61 27.51
CA ALA A 169 -1.09 31.50 26.49
C ALA A 169 -0.41 30.75 25.32
N PHE A 170 -0.89 29.54 25.01
CA PHE A 170 -0.44 28.81 23.84
C PHE A 170 -0.91 29.54 22.59
N ASN A 171 0.00 29.76 21.65
CA ASN A 171 -0.31 30.35 20.35
C ASN A 171 0.58 29.69 19.30
N TYR A 172 -0.03 29.13 18.27
CA TYR A 172 0.66 28.39 17.22
C TYR A 172 0.04 28.68 15.86
N GLU A 173 0.87 29.05 14.89
CA GLU A 173 0.48 29.24 13.49
C GLU A 173 0.44 27.85 12.82
N VAL A 174 -0.71 27.49 12.29
CA VAL A 174 -0.96 26.18 11.70
C VAL A 174 -0.63 26.18 10.20
N PHE A 175 -0.98 27.26 9.50
CA PHE A 175 -0.69 27.55 8.09
C PHE A 175 -0.38 29.04 7.92
#